data_AF-A0A7L2HGD5-F1
#
_entry.id   AF-A0A7L2HGD5-F1
#
_cell.length_a   1.000
_cell.length_b   1.000
_cell.length_c   1.000
_cell.angle_alpha   90.00
_cell.angle_beta   90.00
_cell.angle_gamma   90.00
#
_symmetry.space_group_name_H-M   'P 1'
#
loop_
_entity.id
_entity.type
_entity.pdbx_description
1 polymer ?
#
loop_
_entity_poly.entity_id
_entity_poly.type
_entity_poly.pdbx_seq_one_letter_code
_entity_poly.pdbx_strand_id
1 'polypeptide(L)'
;QTSFYGRFRHFLDIIDPRTLFVTESRLKEAVQLLEDYKHGTLPPGVTNKELWGAQKIKQAIIHPDTNETIFMPFRMSGYIPFGTPIVVGLLLPNQTLASTVFWQWLNQSHNACVNYANRNATKPSPTSKFIQGYLGAVISAVSIAVGLNVLVQRANKFTPATRLLIQRFVPFPAVASANICNVVLMRHTELEEGIDVLDSNGNIVGSSRIAAKHALLETALTRVVLPMPILVLPPIIMSILEKTSLLRSRPRMILPVQSLVCLAAFGLALPLAISLFPQMSEVST
;
A
#
# COMPACT_ATOMS: atom_id res chain seq x y z
N GLN A 1 -19.03 -6.20 7.96
CA GLN A 1 -19.48 -6.44 6.56
C GLN A 1 -18.86 -7.75 6.08
N THR A 2 -19.65 -8.79 5.78
CA THR A 2 -19.16 -10.17 5.55
C THR A 2 -18.99 -10.59 4.09
N SER A 3 -19.58 -9.87 3.12
CA SER A 3 -19.44 -10.22 1.69
C SER A 3 -18.24 -9.55 1.02
N PHE A 4 -17.59 -10.26 0.09
CA PHE A 4 -16.49 -9.75 -0.73
C PHE A 4 -16.85 -8.43 -1.43
N TYR A 5 -18.04 -8.38 -2.06
CA TYR A 5 -18.52 -7.19 -2.75
C TYR A 5 -18.72 -6.00 -1.80
N GLY A 6 -19.20 -6.24 -0.58
CA GLY A 6 -19.32 -5.21 0.45
C GLY A 6 -17.96 -4.61 0.82
N ARG A 7 -16.95 -5.46 1.08
CA ARG A 7 -15.58 -5.01 1.37
C ARG A 7 -14.97 -4.25 0.21
N PHE A 8 -15.16 -4.75 -1.02
CA PHE A 8 -14.64 -4.09 -2.21
C PHE A 8 -15.21 -2.69 -2.39
N ARG A 9 -16.54 -2.51 -2.28
CA ARG A 9 -17.16 -1.17 -2.32
C ARG A 9 -16.67 -0.27 -1.20
N HIS A 10 -16.56 -0.79 0.01
CA HIS A 10 -16.07 -0.02 1.14
C HIS A 10 -14.64 0.50 0.92
N PHE A 11 -13.74 -0.35 0.40
CA PHE A 11 -12.39 0.08 0.07
C PHE A 11 -12.35 1.07 -1.09
N LEU A 12 -13.22 0.93 -2.09
CA LEU A 12 -13.37 1.94 -3.15
C LEU A 12 -13.79 3.30 -2.60
N ASP A 13 -14.66 3.34 -1.58
CA ASP A 13 -15.05 4.57 -0.92
C ASP A 13 -13.91 5.17 -0.09
N ILE A 14 -13.14 4.34 0.61
CA ILE A 14 -11.97 4.79 1.41
C ILE A 14 -10.88 5.38 0.52
N ILE A 15 -10.60 4.75 -0.63
CA ILE A 15 -9.54 5.19 -1.54
C ILE A 15 -10.02 6.25 -2.54
N ASP A 16 -11.25 6.77 -2.40
CA ASP A 16 -11.83 7.73 -3.33
C ASP A 16 -11.03 9.05 -3.34
N PRO A 17 -10.30 9.37 -4.44
CA PRO A 17 -9.44 10.55 -4.51
C PRO A 17 -10.23 11.86 -4.46
N ARG A 18 -11.56 11.84 -4.67
CA ARG A 18 -12.40 13.04 -4.54
C ARG A 18 -12.36 13.62 -3.14
N THR A 19 -12.14 12.76 -2.13
CA THR A 19 -12.02 13.18 -0.73
C THR A 19 -10.77 14.04 -0.47
N LEU A 20 -9.77 14.01 -1.36
CA LEU A 20 -8.58 14.86 -1.26
C LEU A 20 -8.87 16.33 -1.52
N PHE A 21 -9.91 16.62 -2.30
CA PHE A 21 -10.31 17.99 -2.68
C PHE A 21 -11.39 18.58 -1.78
N VAL A 22 -11.73 17.91 -0.68
CA VAL A 22 -12.69 18.40 0.30
C VAL A 22 -12.09 19.58 1.07
N THR A 23 -12.82 20.68 1.12
CA THR A 23 -12.44 21.89 1.86
C THR A 23 -12.63 21.71 3.37
N GLU A 24 -11.91 22.50 4.17
CA GLU A 24 -12.07 22.47 5.63
C GLU A 24 -13.49 22.82 6.08
N SER A 25 -14.14 23.77 5.40
CA SER A 25 -15.55 24.11 5.65
C SER A 25 -16.46 22.90 5.44
N ARG A 26 -16.29 22.17 4.34
CA ARG A 26 -17.09 20.99 4.05
C ARG A 26 -16.82 19.84 5.02
N LEU A 27 -15.58 19.69 5.49
CA LEU A 27 -15.23 18.74 6.54
C LEU A 27 -15.94 19.09 7.86
N LYS A 28 -15.92 20.37 8.27
CA LYS A 28 -16.60 20.82 9.49
C LYS A 28 -18.11 20.58 9.42
N GLU A 29 -18.75 20.89 8.29
CA GLU A 29 -20.16 20.57 8.04
C GLU A 29 -20.45 19.07 8.17
N ALA A 30 -19.60 18.23 7.56
CA ALA A 30 -19.76 16.77 7.62
C ALA A 30 -19.61 16.25 9.06
N VAL A 31 -18.65 16.77 9.83
CA VAL A 31 -18.47 16.41 11.24
C VAL A 31 -19.67 16.86 12.06
N GLN A 32 -20.13 18.10 11.89
CA GLN A 32 -21.28 18.64 12.60
C GLN A 32 -22.54 17.81 12.34
N LEU A 33 -22.82 17.48 11.07
CA LEU A 33 -23.98 16.66 10.70
C LEU A 33 -23.98 15.29 11.40
N LEU A 34 -22.80 14.67 11.57
CA LEU A 34 -22.68 13.39 12.27
C LEU A 34 -22.80 13.53 13.78
N GLU A 35 -22.38 14.66 14.37
CA GLU A 35 -22.63 14.93 15.79
C GLU A 35 -24.12 15.21 16.04
N ASP A 36 -24.78 16.00 15.18
CA ASP A 36 -26.23 16.24 15.23
C ASP A 36 -27.03 14.93 15.12
N TYR A 37 -26.58 14.01 14.27
CA TYR A 37 -27.13 12.66 14.19
C TYR A 37 -27.05 11.91 15.53
N LYS A 38 -25.89 11.93 16.19
CA LYS A 38 -25.69 11.26 17.49
C LYS A 38 -26.51 11.89 18.60
N HIS A 39 -26.69 13.21 18.58
CA HIS A 39 -27.47 13.95 19.57
C HIS A 39 -28.98 13.92 19.30
N GLY A 40 -29.42 13.35 18.17
CA GLY A 40 -30.83 13.30 17.78
C GLY A 40 -31.38 14.67 17.35
N THR A 41 -30.52 15.63 17.03
CA THR A 41 -30.87 17.02 16.66
C THR A 41 -30.77 17.27 15.16
N LEU A 42 -31.01 16.24 14.35
CA LEU A 42 -30.90 16.34 12.90
C LEU A 42 -31.85 17.39 12.31
N PRO A 43 -31.37 18.23 11.38
CA PRO A 43 -32.24 19.10 10.61
C PRO A 43 -33.31 18.27 9.86
N PRO A 44 -34.56 18.75 9.80
CA PRO A 44 -35.61 18.09 9.03
C PRO A 44 -35.24 18.05 7.55
N GLY A 45 -35.41 16.88 6.91
CA GLY A 45 -35.10 16.66 5.49
C GLY A 45 -33.73 16.06 5.19
N VAL A 46 -32.87 15.86 6.20
CA VAL A 46 -31.59 15.15 6.01
C VAL A 46 -31.85 13.70 5.62
N THR A 47 -31.24 13.30 4.51
CA THR A 47 -31.35 11.95 3.97
C THR A 47 -30.24 11.05 4.48
N ASN A 48 -30.50 9.73 4.52
CA ASN A 48 -29.47 8.74 4.81
C ASN A 48 -28.24 8.88 3.89
N LYS A 49 -28.45 9.28 2.62
CA LYS A 49 -27.37 9.48 1.66
C LYS A 49 -26.40 10.58 2.09
N GLU A 50 -26.90 11.65 2.70
CA GLU A 50 -26.07 12.75 3.21
C GLU A 50 -25.28 12.32 4.44
N LEU A 51 -25.89 11.56 5.34
CA LEU A 51 -25.20 10.98 6.51
C LEU A 51 -24.07 10.04 6.09
N TRP A 52 -24.33 9.13 5.13
CA TRP A 52 -23.29 8.26 4.56
C TRP A 52 -22.18 9.05 3.87
N GLY A 53 -22.53 10.13 3.16
CA GLY A 53 -21.56 11.02 2.54
C GLY A 53 -20.67 11.74 3.57
N ALA A 54 -21.27 12.26 4.63
CA ALA A 54 -20.54 12.89 5.74
C ALA A 54 -19.63 11.88 6.46
N GLN A 55 -20.11 10.65 6.70
CA GLN A 55 -19.32 9.57 7.28
C GLN A 55 -18.10 9.23 6.41
N LYS A 56 -18.29 9.13 5.09
CA LYS A 56 -17.19 8.90 4.14
C LYS A 56 -16.14 10.01 4.23
N ILE A 57 -16.56 11.29 4.27
CA ILE A 57 -15.64 12.43 4.40
C ILE A 57 -14.87 12.35 5.72
N LYS A 58 -15.56 12.13 6.84
CA LYS A 58 -14.93 12.01 8.16
C LYS A 58 -13.91 10.87 8.19
N GLN A 59 -14.29 9.68 7.72
CA GLN A 59 -13.42 8.50 7.70
C GLN A 59 -12.21 8.65 6.78
N ALA A 60 -12.32 9.39 5.68
CA ALA A 60 -11.22 9.58 4.75
C ALA A 60 -10.19 10.62 5.22
N ILE A 61 -10.58 11.55 6.12
CA ILE A 61 -9.76 12.72 6.48
C ILE A 61 -9.33 12.71 7.94
N ILE A 62 -10.18 12.25 8.85
CA ILE A 62 -9.94 12.28 10.29
C ILE A 62 -9.55 10.88 10.78
N HIS A 63 -8.47 10.83 11.56
CA HIS A 63 -8.04 9.60 12.23
C HIS A 63 -9.08 9.15 13.27
N PRO A 64 -9.55 7.89 13.24
CA PRO A 64 -10.64 7.44 14.12
C PRO A 64 -10.30 7.54 15.61
N ASP A 65 -9.05 7.25 15.97
CA ASP A 65 -8.62 7.21 17.38
C ASP A 65 -8.16 8.57 17.94
N THR A 66 -7.41 9.37 17.17
CA THR A 66 -6.87 10.66 17.65
C THR A 66 -7.78 11.84 17.35
N ASN A 67 -8.77 11.67 16.47
CA ASN A 67 -9.59 12.75 15.89
C ASN A 67 -8.78 13.86 15.19
N GLU A 68 -7.51 13.60 14.84
CA GLU A 68 -6.67 14.54 14.12
C GLU A 68 -6.83 14.37 12.60
N THR A 69 -6.60 15.46 11.86
CA THR A 69 -6.61 15.41 10.40
C THR A 69 -5.35 14.74 9.89
N ILE A 70 -5.53 13.70 9.08
CA ILE A 70 -4.42 13.01 8.42
C ILE A 70 -3.90 13.89 7.29
N PHE A 71 -2.58 14.04 7.19
CA PHE A 71 -1.95 14.79 6.10
C PHE A 71 -2.27 14.17 4.75
N MET A 72 -2.63 15.00 3.77
CA MET A 72 -3.26 14.57 2.51
C MET A 72 -2.54 13.44 1.76
N PRO A 73 -1.19 13.48 1.57
CA PRO A 73 -0.46 12.40 0.92
C PRO A 73 -0.49 11.06 1.67
N PHE A 74 -0.77 11.07 2.97
CA PHE A 74 -0.75 9.87 3.82
C PHE A 74 -2.15 9.34 4.12
N ARG A 75 -3.20 9.99 3.62
CA ARG A 75 -4.57 9.45 3.65
C ARG A 75 -4.66 8.22 2.77
N MET A 76 -5.53 7.27 3.10
CA MET A 76 -5.81 6.13 2.23
C MET A 76 -6.30 6.55 0.84
N SER A 77 -7.05 7.66 0.72
CA SER A 77 -7.43 8.26 -0.56
C SER A 77 -6.28 8.91 -1.33
N GLY A 78 -5.19 9.27 -0.63
CA GLY A 78 -3.96 9.81 -1.20
C GLY A 78 -2.99 8.73 -1.68
N TYR A 79 -3.13 7.50 -1.19
CA TYR A 79 -2.16 6.44 -1.44
C TYR A 79 -1.95 6.14 -2.93
N ILE A 80 -3.02 6.05 -3.72
CA ILE A 80 -2.92 5.84 -5.17
C ILE A 80 -2.42 7.11 -5.89
N PRO A 81 -3.04 8.31 -5.72
CA PRO A 81 -2.61 9.51 -6.43
C PRO A 81 -1.17 9.94 -6.14
N PHE A 82 -0.72 9.86 -4.89
CA PHE A 82 0.65 10.24 -4.50
C PHE A 82 1.65 9.09 -4.65
N GLY A 83 1.20 7.84 -4.57
CA GLY A 83 2.04 6.66 -4.83
C GLY A 83 2.32 6.41 -6.31
N THR A 84 1.40 6.79 -7.21
CA THR A 84 1.57 6.56 -8.66
C THR A 84 2.84 7.21 -9.23
N PRO A 85 3.16 8.49 -8.95
CA PRO A 85 4.43 9.09 -9.36
C PRO A 85 5.66 8.32 -8.88
N ILE A 86 5.61 7.78 -7.66
CA ILE A 86 6.70 6.98 -7.09
C ILE A 86 6.88 5.67 -7.86
N VAL A 87 5.78 4.97 -8.17
CA VAL A 87 5.79 3.74 -8.97
C VAL A 87 6.30 4.01 -10.39
N VAL A 88 5.84 5.10 -11.03
CA VAL A 88 6.35 5.53 -12.34
C VAL A 88 7.86 5.79 -12.25
N GLY A 89 8.29 6.49 -11.20
CA GLY A 89 9.68 6.75 -10.89
C GLY A 89 10.50 5.47 -10.83
N LEU A 90 10.08 4.49 -10.01
CA LEU A 90 10.70 3.16 -9.87
C LEU A 90 10.82 2.40 -11.19
N LEU A 91 9.85 2.57 -12.09
CA LEU A 91 9.77 1.87 -13.38
C LEU A 91 10.38 2.66 -14.54
N LEU A 92 11.06 3.78 -14.29
CA LEU A 92 11.72 4.56 -15.33
C LEU A 92 12.79 3.71 -16.05
N PRO A 93 12.90 3.81 -17.38
CA PRO A 93 14.00 3.18 -18.11
C PRO A 93 15.33 3.86 -17.78
N ASN A 94 16.44 3.12 -17.86
CA ASN A 94 17.81 3.64 -17.71
C ASN A 94 18.06 4.41 -16.40
N GLN A 95 17.55 3.90 -15.27
CA GLN A 95 17.82 4.55 -13.98
C GLN A 95 19.31 4.55 -13.64
N THR A 96 19.79 5.68 -13.14
CA THR A 96 21.08 5.75 -12.47
C THR A 96 20.99 5.09 -11.09
N LEU A 97 22.13 4.73 -10.49
CA LEU A 97 22.16 4.23 -9.11
C LEU A 97 21.55 5.23 -8.14
N ALA A 98 21.85 6.52 -8.30
CA ALA A 98 21.27 7.58 -7.47
C ALA A 98 19.74 7.66 -7.61
N SER A 99 19.22 7.58 -8.84
CA SER A 99 17.78 7.53 -9.09
C SER A 99 17.14 6.29 -8.46
N THR A 100 17.80 5.13 -8.58
CA THR A 100 17.32 3.87 -7.99
C THR A 100 17.20 3.99 -6.47
N VAL A 101 18.25 4.51 -5.81
CA VAL A 101 18.27 4.74 -4.35
C VAL A 101 17.16 5.71 -3.95
N PHE A 102 17.04 6.83 -4.65
CA PHE A 102 16.03 7.85 -4.37
C PHE A 102 14.61 7.30 -4.44
N TRP A 103 14.25 6.60 -5.53
CA TRP A 103 12.90 6.08 -5.70
C TRP A 103 12.58 4.95 -4.73
N GLN A 104 13.55 4.09 -4.41
CA GLN A 104 13.35 3.04 -3.40
C GLN A 104 13.17 3.62 -2.01
N TRP A 105 14.01 4.57 -1.62
CA TRP A 105 13.86 5.30 -0.37
C TRP A 105 12.50 5.99 -0.29
N LEU A 106 12.15 6.79 -1.30
CA LEU A 106 10.89 7.52 -1.34
C LEU A 106 9.67 6.59 -1.26
N ASN A 107 9.71 5.44 -1.93
CA ASN A 107 8.68 4.42 -1.83
C ASN A 107 8.53 3.86 -0.41
N GLN A 108 9.63 3.50 0.24
CA GLN A 108 9.59 2.99 1.62
C GLN A 108 9.16 4.07 2.62
N SER A 109 9.61 5.32 2.44
CA SER A 109 9.19 6.45 3.27
C SER A 109 7.71 6.74 3.13
N HIS A 110 7.18 6.77 1.90
CA HIS A 110 5.75 6.97 1.67
C HIS A 110 4.91 5.86 2.32
N ASN A 111 5.29 4.59 2.11
CA ASN A 111 4.62 3.45 2.75
C ASN A 111 4.69 3.54 4.30
N ALA A 112 5.83 3.92 4.86
CA ALA A 112 5.99 4.09 6.30
C ALA A 112 5.09 5.22 6.85
N CYS A 113 5.03 6.36 6.17
CA CYS A 113 4.18 7.48 6.57
C CYS A 113 2.69 7.14 6.47
N VAL A 114 2.25 6.48 5.39
CA VAL A 114 0.86 6.01 5.24
C VAL A 114 0.53 5.00 6.33
N ASN A 115 1.39 4.02 6.58
CA ASN A 115 1.18 3.04 7.65
C ASN A 115 1.13 3.70 9.04
N TYR A 116 1.99 4.68 9.31
CA TYR A 116 1.99 5.42 10.58
C TYR A 116 0.73 6.26 10.76
N ALA A 117 0.30 6.96 9.71
CA ALA A 117 -0.84 7.86 9.76
C ALA A 117 -2.20 7.14 9.80
N ASN A 118 -2.25 5.86 9.44
CA ASN A 118 -3.48 5.04 9.47
C ASN A 118 -3.38 3.86 10.45
N ARG A 119 -2.39 3.88 11.37
CA ARG A 119 -2.23 2.81 12.38
C ARG A 119 -3.35 2.89 13.42
N ASN A 120 -3.64 1.76 14.04
CA ASN A 120 -4.47 1.76 15.24
C ASN A 120 -3.70 2.45 16.38
N ALA A 121 -4.17 3.61 16.84
CA ALA A 121 -3.54 4.39 17.89
C ALA A 121 -3.99 3.96 19.31
N THR A 122 -5.01 3.10 19.43
CA THR A 122 -5.46 2.57 20.73
C THR A 122 -4.46 1.61 21.38
N LYS A 123 -3.59 0.99 20.59
CA LYS A 123 -2.51 0.10 21.06
C LYS A 123 -1.15 0.73 20.77
N PRO A 124 -0.57 1.51 21.70
CA PRO A 124 0.69 2.20 21.46
C PRO A 124 1.82 1.19 21.25
N SER A 125 2.28 1.08 20.00
CA SER A 125 3.48 0.32 19.66
C SER A 125 4.71 1.19 19.90
N PRO A 126 5.81 0.64 20.47
CA PRO A 126 7.04 1.38 20.67
C PRO A 126 7.54 2.01 19.37
N THR A 127 7.86 3.31 19.40
CA THR A 127 8.40 4.04 18.24
C THR A 127 9.68 3.39 17.71
N SER A 128 10.47 2.73 18.58
CA SER A 128 11.66 1.98 18.21
C SER A 128 11.38 0.85 17.22
N LYS A 129 10.29 0.08 17.39
CA LYS A 129 9.90 -0.99 16.46
C LYS A 129 9.58 -0.42 15.08
N PHE A 130 8.83 0.69 15.04
CA PHE A 130 8.52 1.38 13.80
C PHE A 130 9.78 1.87 13.07
N ILE A 131 10.72 2.50 13.79
CA ILE A 131 11.99 2.98 13.23
C ILE A 131 12.83 1.81 12.71
N GLN A 132 12.95 0.72 13.47
CA GLN A 132 13.64 -0.50 13.03
C GLN A 132 13.01 -1.07 11.75
N GLY A 133 11.69 -1.21 11.73
CA GLY A 133 10.97 -1.71 10.56
C GLY A 133 11.17 -0.82 9.34
N TYR A 134 11.16 0.50 9.50
CA TYR A 134 11.40 1.45 8.42
C TYR A 134 12.85 1.39 7.90
N LEU A 135 13.84 1.44 8.80
CA LEU A 135 15.25 1.36 8.41
C LEU A 135 15.57 0.04 7.71
N GLY A 136 15.07 -1.09 8.24
CA GLY A 136 15.22 -2.38 7.60
C GLY A 136 14.58 -2.45 6.22
N ALA A 137 13.38 -1.87 6.04
CA ALA A 137 12.73 -1.78 4.75
C ALA A 137 13.56 -0.96 3.74
N VAL A 138 14.04 0.22 4.14
CA VAL A 138 14.87 1.10 3.27
C VAL A 138 16.18 0.41 2.90
N ILE A 139 16.91 -0.13 3.88
CA ILE A 139 18.19 -0.79 3.65
C ILE A 139 17.99 -2.01 2.74
N SER A 140 16.97 -2.83 2.99
CA SER A 140 16.65 -4.00 2.17
C SER A 140 16.29 -3.60 0.74
N ALA A 141 15.37 -2.65 0.57
CA ALA A 141 14.94 -2.17 -0.76
C ALA A 141 16.12 -1.65 -1.57
N VAL A 142 16.92 -0.75 -0.98
CA VAL A 142 18.04 -0.11 -1.67
C VAL A 142 19.12 -1.13 -1.99
N SER A 143 19.47 -2.01 -1.04
CA SER A 143 20.52 -3.02 -1.24
C SER A 143 20.17 -3.99 -2.37
N ILE A 144 18.93 -4.50 -2.39
CA ILE A 144 18.46 -5.41 -3.44
C ILE A 144 18.38 -4.69 -4.79
N ALA A 145 17.80 -3.49 -4.82
CA ALA A 145 17.67 -2.74 -6.07
C ALA A 145 19.02 -2.37 -6.69
N VAL A 146 19.96 -1.89 -5.88
CA VAL A 146 21.33 -1.55 -6.33
C VAL A 146 22.08 -2.82 -6.71
N GLY A 147 22.03 -3.86 -5.88
CA GLY A 147 22.70 -5.13 -6.12
C GLY A 147 22.26 -5.78 -7.43
N LEU A 148 20.95 -5.89 -7.66
CA LEU A 148 20.40 -6.43 -8.91
C LEU A 148 20.76 -5.56 -10.11
N ASN A 149 20.68 -4.23 -10.01
CA ASN A 149 21.09 -3.34 -11.11
C ASN A 149 22.56 -3.51 -11.48
N VAL A 150 23.46 -3.58 -10.50
CA VAL A 150 24.89 -3.80 -10.73
C VAL A 150 25.16 -5.16 -11.36
N LEU A 151 24.50 -6.22 -10.87
CA LEU A 151 24.63 -7.57 -11.44
C LEU A 151 24.17 -7.61 -12.90
N VAL A 152 23.05 -6.98 -13.21
CA VAL A 152 22.49 -6.91 -14.58
C VAL A 152 23.40 -6.09 -15.51
N GLN A 153 24.03 -5.03 -15.02
CA GLN A 153 25.01 -4.25 -15.78
C GLN A 153 26.33 -5.00 -16.01
N ARG A 154 26.80 -5.79 -15.04
CA ARG A 154 28.02 -6.61 -15.15
C ARG A 154 27.83 -7.88 -15.99
N ALA A 155 26.58 -8.31 -16.20
CA ALA A 155 26.29 -9.45 -17.04
C ALA A 155 26.56 -9.12 -18.53
N ASN A 156 27.72 -9.56 -19.02
CA ASN A 156 28.18 -9.37 -20.40
C ASN A 156 27.46 -10.27 -21.42
N LYS A 157 26.62 -11.20 -20.96
CA LYS A 157 25.91 -12.18 -21.81
C LYS A 157 24.55 -11.67 -22.34
N PHE A 158 24.04 -10.55 -21.83
CA PHE A 158 22.73 -10.04 -22.22
C PHE A 158 22.82 -8.99 -23.33
N THR A 159 21.90 -9.07 -24.29
CA THR A 159 21.70 -7.98 -25.26
C THR A 159 21.22 -6.71 -24.54
N PRO A 160 21.45 -5.51 -25.09
CA PRO A 160 20.95 -4.26 -24.51
C PRO A 160 19.43 -4.28 -24.27
N ALA A 161 18.66 -4.89 -25.18
CA ALA A 161 17.22 -5.02 -25.06
C ALA A 161 16.81 -5.94 -23.89
N THR A 162 17.48 -7.10 -23.74
CA THR A 162 17.24 -8.01 -22.62
C THR A 162 17.61 -7.35 -21.29
N ARG A 163 18.71 -6.60 -21.25
CA ARG A 163 19.16 -5.87 -20.05
C ARG A 163 18.11 -4.86 -19.58
N LEU A 164 17.60 -4.06 -20.51
CA LEU A 164 16.54 -3.08 -20.22
C LEU A 164 15.25 -3.76 -19.73
N LEU A 165 14.88 -4.89 -20.33
CA LEU A 165 13.71 -5.65 -19.92
C LEU A 165 13.87 -6.18 -18.49
N ILE A 166 15.02 -6.75 -18.13
CA ILE A 166 15.30 -7.25 -16.77
C ILE A 166 15.28 -6.09 -15.76
N GLN A 167 15.90 -4.95 -16.10
CA GLN A 167 15.94 -3.77 -15.21
C GLN A 167 14.54 -3.26 -14.85
N ARG A 168 13.56 -3.34 -15.77
CA ARG A 168 12.17 -2.94 -15.49
C ARG A 168 11.51 -3.78 -14.39
N PHE A 169 11.98 -5.00 -14.14
CA PHE A 169 11.45 -5.88 -13.10
C PHE A 169 12.21 -5.78 -11.77
N VAL A 170 13.38 -5.13 -11.72
CA VAL A 170 14.20 -4.98 -10.49
C VAL A 170 13.44 -4.33 -9.32
N PRO A 171 12.52 -3.37 -9.51
CA PRO A 171 11.79 -2.78 -8.40
C PRO A 171 10.93 -3.78 -7.60
N PHE A 172 10.39 -4.82 -8.26
CA PHE A 172 9.54 -5.81 -7.58
C PHE A 172 10.27 -6.60 -6.48
N PRO A 173 11.37 -7.33 -6.75
CA PRO A 173 12.09 -8.06 -5.71
C PRO A 173 12.62 -7.14 -4.62
N ALA A 174 13.03 -5.91 -4.95
CA ALA A 174 13.46 -4.93 -3.96
C ALA A 174 12.34 -4.55 -2.98
N VAL A 175 11.16 -4.19 -3.50
CA VAL A 175 9.99 -3.84 -2.67
C VAL A 175 9.46 -5.06 -1.91
N ALA A 176 9.43 -6.23 -2.53
CA ALA A 176 9.01 -7.48 -1.89
C ALA A 176 9.93 -7.84 -0.72
N SER A 177 11.25 -7.83 -0.91
CA SER A 177 12.23 -8.08 0.16
C SER A 177 12.12 -7.05 1.29
N ALA A 178 11.90 -5.78 0.97
CA ALA A 178 11.71 -4.75 1.96
C ALA A 178 10.45 -4.96 2.80
N ASN A 179 9.33 -5.35 2.19
CA ASN A 179 8.11 -5.65 2.94
C ASN A 179 8.27 -6.88 3.84
N ILE A 180 8.96 -7.93 3.38
CA ILE A 180 9.29 -9.10 4.22
C ILE A 180 10.14 -8.66 5.41
N CYS A 181 11.22 -7.91 5.15
CA CYS A 181 12.12 -7.43 6.19
C CYS A 181 11.40 -6.55 7.22
N ASN A 182 10.52 -5.65 6.75
CA ASN A 182 9.68 -4.83 7.61
C ASN A 182 8.81 -5.67 8.55
N VAL A 183 8.09 -6.67 8.01
CA VAL A 183 7.23 -7.55 8.83
C VAL A 183 8.05 -8.34 9.84
N VAL A 184 9.15 -8.94 9.41
CA VAL A 184 10.01 -9.73 10.30
C VAL A 184 10.57 -8.87 11.43
N LEU A 185 11.06 -7.67 11.14
CA LEU A 185 11.58 -6.76 12.18
C LEU A 185 10.48 -6.25 13.11
N MET A 186 9.29 -5.96 12.59
CA MET A 186 8.16 -5.49 13.41
C MET A 186 7.64 -6.59 14.35
N ARG A 187 7.64 -7.84 13.88
CA ARG A 187 7.06 -9.01 14.58
C ARG A 187 8.11 -9.99 15.11
N HIS A 188 9.38 -9.59 15.22
CA HIS A 188 10.45 -10.49 15.67
C HIS A 188 10.19 -11.05 17.07
N THR A 189 9.61 -10.27 17.98
CA THR A 189 9.25 -10.72 19.32
C THR A 189 8.25 -11.87 19.30
N GLU A 190 7.33 -11.92 18.32
CA GLU A 190 6.38 -13.04 18.18
C GLU A 190 7.09 -14.34 17.79
N LEU A 191 8.22 -14.27 17.08
CA LEU A 191 9.03 -15.46 16.77
C LEU A 191 9.75 -16.02 18.00
N GLU A 192 10.10 -15.15 18.95
CA GLU A 192 10.81 -15.49 20.19
C GLU A 192 9.85 -15.91 21.31
N GLU A 193 8.72 -15.23 21.47
CA GLU A 193 7.77 -15.42 22.57
C GLU A 193 6.58 -16.30 22.18
N GLY A 194 6.28 -16.39 20.87
CA GLY A 194 5.09 -17.05 20.34
C GLY A 194 3.86 -16.15 20.29
N ILE A 195 2.77 -16.67 19.72
CA ILE A 195 1.46 -16.00 19.69
C ILE A 195 0.43 -16.83 20.43
N ASP A 196 -0.58 -16.17 21.00
CA ASP A 196 -1.70 -16.82 21.68
C ASP A 196 -2.46 -17.74 20.72
N VAL A 197 -2.70 -18.96 21.17
CA VAL A 197 -3.51 -19.98 20.51
C VAL A 197 -4.83 -20.07 21.25
N LEU A 198 -5.93 -20.14 20.50
CA LEU A 198 -7.29 -20.15 21.01
C LEU A 198 -7.90 -21.55 20.82
N ASP A 199 -8.75 -21.99 21.75
CA ASP A 199 -9.62 -23.15 21.57
C ASP A 199 -10.83 -22.82 20.68
N SER A 200 -11.64 -23.84 20.37
CA SER A 200 -12.88 -23.71 19.59
C SER A 200 -13.92 -22.78 20.23
N ASN A 201 -13.79 -22.48 21.52
CA ASN A 201 -14.68 -21.60 22.28
C ASN A 201 -14.12 -20.17 22.40
N GLY A 202 -12.95 -19.89 21.82
CA GLY A 202 -12.29 -18.59 21.87
C GLY A 202 -11.47 -18.32 23.14
N ASN A 203 -11.20 -19.33 23.98
CA ASN A 203 -10.35 -19.19 25.16
C ASN A 203 -8.88 -19.40 24.79
N ILE A 204 -7.98 -18.63 25.41
CA ILE A 204 -6.54 -18.77 25.20
C ILE A 204 -6.05 -20.06 25.88
N VAL A 205 -5.54 -21.01 25.09
CA VAL A 205 -5.01 -22.29 25.57
C VAL A 205 -3.50 -22.26 25.81
N GLY A 206 -2.79 -21.27 25.28
CA GLY A 206 -1.35 -21.07 25.48
C GLY A 206 -0.70 -20.28 24.36
N SER A 207 0.63 -20.12 24.40
CA SER A 207 1.41 -19.45 23.34
C SER A 207 2.17 -20.46 22.49
N SER A 208 2.20 -20.26 21.17
CA SER A 208 2.91 -21.12 20.22
C SER A 208 3.82 -20.34 19.29
N ARG A 209 5.12 -20.69 19.32
CA ARG A 209 6.14 -20.20 18.36
C ARG A 209 5.93 -20.77 16.96
N ILE A 210 5.35 -21.97 16.85
CA ILE A 210 5.08 -22.61 15.55
C ILE A 210 3.93 -21.87 14.85
N ALA A 211 2.88 -21.52 15.61
CA ALA A 211 1.79 -20.70 15.11
C ALA A 211 2.29 -19.31 14.69
N ALA A 212 3.18 -18.70 15.48
CA ALA A 212 3.79 -17.42 15.13
C ALA A 212 4.56 -17.49 13.80
N LYS A 213 5.38 -18.52 13.60
CA LYS A 213 6.10 -18.73 12.34
C LYS A 213 5.17 -18.87 11.14
N HIS A 214 4.09 -19.66 11.25
CA HIS A 214 3.10 -19.79 10.18
C HIS A 214 2.42 -18.45 9.88
N ALA A 215 1.93 -17.76 10.91
CA ALA A 215 1.27 -16.46 10.76
C ALA A 215 2.20 -15.41 10.11
N LEU A 216 3.49 -15.40 10.48
CA LEU A 216 4.47 -14.51 9.86
C LEU A 216 4.79 -14.88 8.42
N LEU A 217 4.88 -16.18 8.08
CA LEU A 217 5.08 -16.64 6.70
C LEU A 217 3.89 -16.26 5.80
N GLU A 218 2.67 -16.48 6.25
CA GLU A 218 1.47 -16.05 5.54
C GLU A 218 1.47 -14.53 5.35
N THR A 219 1.77 -13.78 6.41
CA THR A 219 1.90 -12.32 6.34
C THR A 219 2.97 -11.91 5.32
N ALA A 220 4.14 -12.56 5.34
CA ALA A 220 5.22 -12.30 4.39
C ALA A 220 4.78 -12.60 2.94
N LEU A 221 4.07 -13.70 2.70
CA LEU A 221 3.55 -14.05 1.37
C LEU A 221 2.58 -12.98 0.85
N THR A 222 1.63 -12.54 1.67
CA THR A 222 0.72 -11.46 1.25
C THR A 222 1.49 -10.20 0.87
N ARG A 223 2.53 -9.85 1.63
CA ARG A 223 3.39 -8.67 1.41
C ARG A 223 4.25 -8.73 0.15
N VAL A 224 4.45 -9.92 -0.42
CA VAL A 224 5.07 -10.14 -1.73
C VAL A 224 4.02 -10.07 -2.85
N VAL A 225 2.84 -10.66 -2.63
CA VAL A 225 1.77 -10.72 -3.63
C VAL A 225 1.15 -9.34 -3.89
N LEU A 226 0.90 -8.55 -2.84
CA LEU A 226 0.28 -7.22 -2.93
C LEU A 226 0.97 -6.28 -3.95
N PRO A 227 2.30 -6.08 -3.92
CA PRO A 227 2.97 -5.19 -4.89
C PRO A 227 3.13 -5.81 -6.29
N MET A 228 2.88 -7.11 -6.47
CA MET A 228 3.15 -7.79 -7.74
C MET A 228 2.35 -7.20 -8.92
N PRO A 229 1.02 -7.02 -8.86
CA PRO A 229 0.29 -6.41 -9.98
C PRO A 229 0.71 -4.95 -10.25
N ILE A 230 1.19 -4.24 -9.24
CA ILE A 230 1.56 -2.81 -9.35
C ILE A 230 2.93 -2.66 -10.04
N LEU A 231 3.87 -3.57 -9.77
CA LEU A 231 5.26 -3.47 -10.26
C LEU A 231 5.59 -4.39 -11.42
N VAL A 232 4.82 -5.46 -11.65
CA VAL A 232 5.06 -6.45 -12.71
C VAL A 232 4.16 -6.21 -13.92
N LEU A 233 2.89 -5.85 -13.70
CA LEU A 233 1.93 -5.68 -14.80
C LEU A 233 2.28 -4.47 -15.70
N PRO A 234 2.64 -3.28 -15.19
CA PRO A 234 2.96 -2.15 -16.07
C PRO A 234 4.14 -2.42 -17.00
N PRO A 235 5.28 -3.00 -16.57
CA PRO A 235 6.34 -3.41 -17.49
C PRO A 235 5.88 -4.38 -18.59
N ILE A 236 5.02 -5.35 -18.26
CA ILE A 236 4.47 -6.30 -19.24
C ILE A 236 3.62 -5.55 -20.28
N ILE A 237 2.66 -4.74 -19.83
CA ILE A 237 1.79 -3.96 -20.72
C ILE A 237 2.63 -3.01 -21.59
N MET A 238 3.57 -2.29 -20.99
CA MET A 238 4.45 -1.37 -21.72
C MET A 238 5.30 -2.11 -22.77
N SER A 239 5.78 -3.33 -22.48
CA SER A 239 6.54 -4.13 -23.46
C SER A 239 5.74 -4.51 -24.72
N ILE A 240 4.41 -4.58 -24.59
CA ILE A 240 3.49 -4.84 -25.70
C ILE A 240 3.16 -3.52 -26.41
N LEU A 241 2.80 -2.49 -25.64
CA LEU A 241 2.40 -1.18 -26.16
C LEU A 241 3.54 -0.48 -26.92
N GLU A 242 4.78 -0.57 -26.46
CA GLU A 242 5.95 0.01 -27.13
C GLU A 242 6.21 -0.60 -28.53
N LYS A 243 5.66 -1.77 -28.84
CA LYS A 243 5.76 -2.37 -30.18
C LYS A 243 4.75 -1.79 -31.18
N THR A 244 3.75 -1.06 -30.71
CA THR A 244 2.71 -0.46 -31.57
C THR A 244 3.27 0.70 -32.40
N SER A 245 2.70 0.93 -33.59
CA SER A 245 3.10 2.02 -34.48
C SER A 245 2.94 3.40 -33.84
N LEU A 246 1.93 3.56 -32.97
CA LEU A 246 1.65 4.82 -32.26
C LEU A 246 2.80 5.24 -31.34
N LEU A 247 3.26 4.33 -30.47
CA LEU A 247 4.32 4.64 -29.50
C LEU A 247 5.71 4.67 -30.14
N ARG A 248 5.93 3.88 -31.19
CA ARG A 248 7.15 4.01 -32.03
C ARG A 248 7.23 5.37 -32.71
N SER A 249 6.11 5.88 -33.23
CA SER A 249 6.08 7.17 -33.92
C SER A 249 6.11 8.37 -32.97
N ARG A 250 5.73 8.19 -31.70
CA ARG A 250 5.68 9.27 -30.70
C ARG A 250 6.34 8.85 -29.37
N PRO A 251 7.69 8.86 -29.28
CA PRO A 251 8.41 8.49 -28.06
C PRO A 251 8.04 9.32 -26.83
N ARG A 252 7.62 10.58 -27.02
CA ARG A 252 7.17 11.47 -25.92
C ARG A 252 5.91 10.96 -25.21
N MET A 253 5.14 10.06 -25.83
CA MET A 253 3.93 9.49 -25.24
C MET A 253 4.21 8.30 -24.32
N ILE A 254 5.44 7.78 -24.28
CA ILE A 254 5.80 6.62 -23.45
C ILE A 254 5.55 6.91 -21.97
N LEU A 255 6.04 8.06 -21.45
CA LEU A 255 5.86 8.41 -20.04
C LEU A 255 4.39 8.65 -19.67
N PRO A 256 3.59 9.45 -20.42
CA PRO A 256 2.15 9.58 -20.14
C PRO A 256 1.39 8.25 -20.16
N VAL A 257 1.68 7.37 -21.14
CA VAL A 257 1.03 6.06 -21.22
C VAL A 257 1.46 5.17 -20.05
N GLN A 258 2.75 5.17 -19.69
CA GLN A 258 3.25 4.44 -18.52
C GLN A 258 2.59 4.94 -17.23
N SER A 259 2.47 6.25 -17.05
CA SER A 259 1.77 6.84 -15.90
C SER A 259 0.32 6.40 -15.82
N LEU A 260 -0.40 6.36 -16.95
CA LEU A 260 -1.78 5.89 -17.01
C LEU A 260 -1.89 4.39 -16.70
N VAL A 261 -0.99 3.57 -17.24
CA VAL A 261 -0.95 2.13 -16.96
C VAL A 261 -0.64 1.87 -15.48
N CYS A 262 0.33 2.59 -14.90
CA CYS A 262 0.63 2.50 -13.47
C CYS A 262 -0.57 2.93 -12.62
N LEU A 263 -1.24 4.04 -12.96
CA LEU A 263 -2.43 4.50 -12.25
C LEU A 263 -3.56 3.47 -12.30
N ALA A 264 -3.81 2.90 -13.48
CA ALA A 264 -4.84 1.88 -13.66
C ALA A 264 -4.49 0.58 -12.91
N ALA A 265 -3.25 0.11 -13.01
CA ALA A 265 -2.78 -1.07 -12.31
C ALA A 265 -2.88 -0.89 -10.79
N PHE A 266 -2.43 0.26 -10.26
CA PHE A 266 -2.51 0.57 -8.84
C PHE A 266 -3.97 0.71 -8.36
N GLY A 267 -4.78 1.47 -9.10
CA GLY A 267 -6.18 1.72 -8.76
C GLY A 267 -7.06 0.46 -8.79
N LEU A 268 -6.77 -0.51 -9.65
CA LEU A 268 -7.50 -1.77 -9.72
C LEU A 268 -6.93 -2.81 -8.74
N ALA A 269 -5.61 -2.97 -8.70
CA ALA A 269 -4.97 -4.01 -7.91
C ALA A 269 -5.12 -3.79 -6.41
N LEU A 270 -5.02 -2.54 -5.94
CA LEU A 270 -5.08 -2.26 -4.52
C LEU A 270 -6.42 -2.66 -3.86
N PRO A 271 -7.59 -2.16 -4.31
CA PRO A 271 -8.86 -2.57 -3.71
C PRO A 271 -9.14 -4.07 -3.90
N LEU A 272 -8.73 -4.67 -5.03
CA LEU A 272 -8.85 -6.13 -5.22
C LEU A 272 -8.02 -6.88 -4.19
N ALA A 273 -6.77 -6.50 -4.01
CA ALA A 273 -5.84 -7.21 -3.14
C ALA A 273 -6.18 -7.02 -1.66
N ILE A 274 -6.65 -5.85 -1.24
CA ILE A 274 -7.13 -5.64 0.13
C ILE A 274 -8.48 -6.35 0.37
N SER A 275 -9.35 -6.45 -0.64
CA SER A 275 -10.63 -7.18 -0.51
C SER A 275 -10.50 -8.71 -0.46
N LEU A 276 -9.39 -9.24 -0.99
CA LEU A 276 -9.04 -10.66 -1.00
C LEU A 276 -8.63 -11.16 0.39
N PHE A 277 -7.95 -10.33 1.19
CA PHE A 277 -7.55 -10.69 2.55
C PHE A 277 -8.54 -10.11 3.57
N PRO A 278 -9.32 -10.93 4.28
CA PRO A 278 -10.17 -10.43 5.35
C PRO A 278 -9.33 -9.68 6.40
N GLN A 279 -9.82 -8.54 6.91
CA GLN A 279 -9.18 -7.81 8.02
C GLN A 279 -9.12 -8.62 9.33
N MET A 280 -9.88 -9.72 9.40
CA MET A 280 -9.90 -10.70 10.49
C MET A 280 -9.71 -12.08 9.86
N SER A 281 -8.58 -12.72 10.09
CA SER A 281 -8.34 -14.10 9.64
C SER A 281 -8.90 -15.07 10.67
N GLU A 282 -9.84 -15.92 10.27
CA GLU A 282 -10.17 -17.13 11.03
C GLU A 282 -9.19 -18.22 10.62
N VAL A 283 -8.55 -18.85 11.59
CA VAL A 283 -7.70 -20.02 11.36
C VAL A 283 -8.61 -21.24 11.31
N SER A 284 -8.81 -21.80 10.12
CA SER A 284 -9.45 -23.11 9.96
C SER A 284 -8.44 -24.20 10.32
N THR A 285 -8.89 -25.12 11.18
CA THR A 285 -8.16 -26.31 11.65
C THR A 285 -7.93 -27.33 10.54
#